data_AF-A0AAJ5QN85-F1
#
_entry.id   AF-A0AAJ5QN85-F1
#
_cell.length_a   1.000
_cell.length_b   1.000
_cell.length_c   1.000
_cell.angle_alpha   90.00
_cell.angle_beta   90.00
_cell.angle_gamma   90.00
#
_symmetry.space_group_name_H-M   'P 1'
#
loop_
_entity.id
_entity.type
_entity.pdbx_description
1 polymer ?
#
loop_
_entity_poly.entity_id
_entity_poly.type
_entity_poly.pdbx_seq_one_letter_code
_entity_poly.pdbx_strand_id
1 'polypeptide(L)'
;MIGDAELPKLMKLFYLLVESQNGEKILSGSEWKNDAQVLSVKFFRHVATAQQISAGMSFEFDVGQAFSHIDHSSVAIVVRAAIESYLAFNYVFLNDDENLSIYRHKLWCLAGLTDRSKLSATTPESKYVHAREAEFIKKLYNEIALDPHYQKSNREEKKEIQRGNWKPKGGWHAIINKTDIHQKYFSNVYNHLSGHSHASFISALQIRDARNIEQQEMLAGGVRQILCMVISHFLYSYVKLFPGAKTIMDTNPELTEAADRWYILKEEVAAFYGPVQ
;
A
#
# COMPACT_ATOMS: atom_id res chain seq x y z
N MET A 1 10.81 -15.38 15.18
CA MET A 1 10.47 -14.10 15.87
C MET A 1 8.95 -14.02 16.05
N ILE A 2 8.43 -13.21 16.97
CA ILE A 2 6.96 -13.13 17.25
C ILE A 2 6.15 -12.89 15.96
N GLY A 3 6.66 -12.07 15.04
CA GLY A 3 5.98 -11.79 13.76
C GLY A 3 5.82 -12.99 12.81
N ASP A 4 6.66 -14.03 12.93
CA ASP A 4 6.62 -15.17 12.00
C ASP A 4 5.39 -16.06 12.26
N ALA A 5 4.90 -16.11 13.50
CA ALA A 5 3.68 -16.85 13.85
C ALA A 5 2.40 -16.04 13.58
N GLU A 6 2.49 -14.72 13.59
CA GLU A 6 1.33 -13.83 13.49
C GLU A 6 0.99 -13.44 12.05
N LEU A 7 1.98 -13.35 11.16
CA LEU A 7 1.74 -12.97 9.76
C LEU A 7 0.72 -13.88 9.05
N PRO A 8 0.75 -15.22 9.18
CA PRO A 8 -0.29 -16.08 8.60
C PRO A 8 -1.70 -15.78 9.14
N LYS A 9 -1.83 -15.44 10.43
CA LYS A 9 -3.12 -15.07 11.05
C LYS A 9 -3.64 -13.76 10.46
N LEU A 10 -2.78 -12.75 10.36
CA LEU A 10 -3.10 -11.46 9.76
C LEU A 10 -3.47 -11.59 8.28
N MET A 11 -2.75 -12.41 7.52
CA MET A 11 -3.06 -12.71 6.13
C MET A 11 -4.44 -13.37 5.98
N LYS A 12 -4.75 -14.34 6.85
CA LYS A 12 -6.07 -15.00 6.86
C LYS A 12 -7.19 -14.00 7.15
N LEU A 13 -7.02 -13.13 8.15
CA LEU A 13 -8.01 -12.10 8.47
C LEU A 13 -8.20 -11.11 7.33
N PHE A 14 -7.10 -10.64 6.73
CA PHE A 14 -7.12 -9.76 5.56
C PHE A 14 -7.93 -10.41 4.43
N TYR A 15 -7.60 -11.64 4.07
CA TYR A 15 -8.32 -12.38 3.03
C TYR A 15 -9.82 -12.44 3.32
N LEU A 16 -10.22 -12.84 4.53
CA LEU A 16 -11.64 -12.93 4.91
C LEU A 16 -12.36 -11.58 4.84
N LEU A 17 -11.72 -10.49 5.27
CA LEU A 17 -12.30 -9.14 5.19
C LEU A 17 -12.53 -8.72 3.74
N VAL A 18 -11.52 -8.89 2.87
CA VAL A 18 -11.63 -8.53 1.46
C VAL A 18 -12.69 -9.36 0.76
N GLU A 19 -12.72 -10.68 0.98
CA GLU A 19 -13.73 -11.55 0.39
C GLU A 19 -15.15 -11.25 0.89
N SER A 20 -15.31 -10.72 2.12
CA SER A 20 -16.64 -10.36 2.64
C SER A 20 -17.35 -9.27 1.84
N GLN A 21 -16.61 -8.48 1.05
CA GLN A 21 -17.16 -7.44 0.17
C GLN A 21 -17.19 -7.88 -1.30
N ASN A 22 -16.67 -9.07 -1.62
CA ASN A 22 -16.59 -9.56 -2.98
C ASN A 22 -18.00 -9.98 -3.46
N GLY A 23 -18.44 -9.41 -4.59
CA GLY A 23 -19.76 -9.67 -5.14
C GLY A 23 -20.91 -8.93 -4.45
N GLU A 24 -20.64 -8.17 -3.38
CA GLU A 24 -21.64 -7.33 -2.75
C GLU A 24 -22.12 -6.21 -3.69
N LYS A 25 -23.40 -5.86 -3.58
CA LYS A 25 -24.00 -4.86 -4.45
C LYS A 25 -23.50 -3.47 -4.06
N ILE A 26 -22.86 -2.79 -5.01
CA ILE A 26 -22.44 -1.39 -4.83
C ILE A 26 -23.67 -0.49 -5.00
N LEU A 27 -23.93 0.34 -3.99
CA LEU A 27 -24.97 1.35 -4.04
C LEU A 27 -24.63 2.42 -5.07
N SER A 28 -25.64 2.93 -5.78
CA SER A 28 -25.43 4.00 -6.75
C SER A 28 -24.86 5.25 -6.05
N GLY A 29 -23.82 5.85 -6.64
CA GLY A 29 -23.05 6.95 -6.05
C GLY A 29 -21.87 6.52 -5.18
N SER A 30 -21.71 5.22 -4.90
CA SER A 30 -20.58 4.64 -4.16
C SER A 30 -19.63 3.83 -5.03
N GLU A 31 -19.69 3.99 -6.35
CA GLU A 31 -18.88 3.24 -7.32
C GLU A 31 -17.37 3.40 -7.09
N TRP A 32 -16.95 4.54 -6.54
CA TRP A 32 -15.56 4.79 -6.15
C TRP A 32 -15.01 3.82 -5.10
N LYS A 33 -15.88 3.23 -4.26
CA LYS A 33 -15.50 2.21 -3.27
C LYS A 33 -15.08 0.90 -3.93
N ASN A 34 -15.51 0.64 -5.18
CA ASN A 34 -15.03 -0.53 -5.93
C ASN A 34 -13.50 -0.47 -6.14
N ASP A 35 -12.97 0.71 -6.43
CA ASP A 35 -11.52 0.85 -6.63
C ASP A 35 -10.74 0.72 -5.31
N ALA A 36 -11.37 1.06 -4.17
CA ALA A 36 -10.81 0.76 -2.86
C ALA A 36 -10.70 -0.76 -2.64
N GLN A 37 -11.69 -1.54 -3.09
CA GLN A 37 -11.64 -2.99 -3.09
C GLN A 37 -10.54 -3.54 -4.00
N VAL A 38 -10.39 -3.01 -5.22
CA VAL A 38 -9.31 -3.40 -6.15
C VAL A 38 -7.93 -3.10 -5.54
N LEU A 39 -7.76 -1.93 -4.91
CA LEU A 39 -6.51 -1.57 -4.24
C LEU A 39 -6.23 -2.47 -3.02
N SER A 40 -7.27 -2.90 -2.31
CA SER A 40 -7.17 -3.87 -1.21
C SER A 40 -6.66 -5.22 -1.69
N VAL A 41 -7.19 -5.72 -2.82
CA VAL A 41 -6.70 -6.95 -3.46
C VAL A 41 -5.24 -6.80 -3.90
N LYS A 42 -4.86 -5.64 -4.47
CA LYS A 42 -3.45 -5.35 -4.82
C LYS A 42 -2.56 -5.40 -3.57
N PHE A 43 -2.98 -4.79 -2.47
CA PHE A 43 -2.22 -4.82 -1.23
C PHE A 43 -2.09 -6.25 -0.67
N PHE A 44 -3.18 -7.03 -0.63
CA PHE A 44 -3.12 -8.44 -0.23
C PHE A 44 -2.15 -9.26 -1.08
N ARG A 45 -2.14 -9.04 -2.41
CA ARG A 45 -1.18 -9.71 -3.30
C ARG A 45 0.27 -9.34 -2.97
N HIS A 46 0.57 -8.08 -2.64
CA HIS A 46 1.91 -7.70 -2.16
C HIS A 46 2.28 -8.43 -0.86
N VAL A 47 1.34 -8.54 0.09
CA VAL A 47 1.55 -9.30 1.32
C VAL A 47 1.88 -10.77 1.02
N ALA A 48 1.07 -11.41 0.17
CA ALA A 48 1.28 -12.81 -0.21
C ALA A 48 2.62 -13.02 -0.93
N THR A 49 2.99 -12.14 -1.85
CA THR A 49 4.29 -12.20 -2.53
C THR A 49 5.45 -12.02 -1.55
N ALA A 50 5.37 -11.06 -0.62
CA ALA A 50 6.41 -10.86 0.39
C ALA A 50 6.60 -12.11 1.27
N GLN A 51 5.50 -12.76 1.67
CA GLN A 51 5.54 -14.01 2.43
C GLN A 51 6.16 -15.16 1.61
N GLN A 52 5.80 -15.28 0.33
CA GLN A 52 6.33 -16.33 -0.54
C GLN A 52 7.84 -16.18 -0.78
N ILE A 53 8.31 -14.96 -1.07
CA ILE A 53 9.75 -14.69 -1.26
C ILE A 53 10.52 -14.94 0.05
N SER A 54 9.91 -14.57 1.18
CA SER A 54 10.47 -14.79 2.51
C SER A 54 10.70 -16.25 2.87
N ALA A 55 9.94 -17.18 2.28
CA ALA A 55 10.11 -18.62 2.52
C ALA A 55 11.40 -19.20 1.90
N GLY A 56 12.08 -18.41 1.05
CA GLY A 56 13.27 -18.83 0.34
C GLY A 56 12.98 -19.54 -0.98
N MET A 57 14.00 -19.58 -1.82
CA MET A 57 13.99 -20.23 -3.12
C MET A 57 15.17 -21.19 -3.22
N SER A 58 15.00 -22.27 -3.97
CA SER A 58 16.05 -23.24 -4.27
C SER A 58 16.02 -23.56 -5.75
N PHE A 59 17.19 -23.53 -6.38
CA PHE A 59 17.40 -23.84 -7.78
C PHE A 59 18.43 -24.94 -7.88
N GLU A 60 18.08 -26.00 -8.58
CA GLU A 60 19.00 -27.07 -8.94
C GLU A 60 19.68 -26.71 -10.25
N PHE A 61 21.00 -26.74 -10.26
CA PHE A 61 21.82 -26.62 -11.45
C PHE A 61 22.62 -27.92 -11.61
N ASP A 62 23.00 -28.27 -12.83
CA ASP A 62 23.82 -29.46 -13.17
C ASP A 62 25.28 -29.38 -12.66
N VAL A 63 25.51 -28.68 -11.55
CA VAL A 63 26.82 -28.39 -10.95
C VAL A 63 26.96 -29.00 -9.55
N GLY A 64 26.04 -29.90 -9.17
CA GLY A 64 26.17 -30.76 -7.98
C GLY A 64 25.77 -30.14 -6.64
N GLN A 65 25.42 -28.85 -6.59
CA GLN A 65 24.87 -28.20 -5.39
C GLN A 65 23.68 -27.31 -5.76
N ALA A 66 22.57 -27.46 -5.02
CA ALA A 66 21.43 -26.58 -5.15
C ALA A 66 21.77 -25.17 -4.64
N PHE A 67 21.47 -24.15 -5.44
CA PHE A 67 21.55 -22.76 -5.01
C PHE A 67 20.30 -22.43 -4.20
N SER A 68 20.45 -22.17 -2.90
CA SER A 68 19.35 -21.75 -2.04
C SER A 68 19.64 -20.40 -1.40
N HIS A 69 18.60 -19.57 -1.31
CA HIS A 69 18.70 -18.19 -0.87
C HIS A 69 17.32 -17.65 -0.45
N ILE A 70 17.31 -16.75 0.53
CA ILE A 70 16.15 -15.92 0.89
C ILE A 70 16.40 -14.49 0.40
N ASP A 71 15.58 -14.03 -0.54
CA ASP A 71 15.72 -12.69 -1.14
C ASP A 71 15.13 -11.60 -0.26
N HIS A 72 15.80 -11.32 0.86
CA HIS A 72 15.40 -10.28 1.80
C HIS A 72 15.32 -8.88 1.14
N SER A 73 16.09 -8.64 0.06
CA SER A 73 16.06 -7.38 -0.68
C SER A 73 14.77 -7.24 -1.47
N SER A 74 14.33 -8.29 -2.18
CA SER A 74 13.03 -8.30 -2.84
C SER A 74 11.86 -8.26 -1.85
N VAL A 75 11.98 -8.91 -0.69
CA VAL A 75 10.99 -8.77 0.40
C VAL A 75 10.85 -7.29 0.81
N ALA A 76 11.97 -6.57 1.00
CA ALA A 76 11.95 -5.14 1.32
C ALA A 76 11.25 -4.29 0.25
N ILE A 77 11.51 -4.56 -1.03
CA ILE A 77 10.88 -3.84 -2.16
C ILE A 77 9.37 -4.10 -2.20
N VAL A 78 8.94 -5.34 -2.04
CA VAL A 78 7.51 -5.70 -2.08
C VAL A 78 6.79 -5.12 -0.87
N VAL A 79 7.38 -5.16 0.32
CA VAL A 79 6.79 -4.56 1.54
C VAL A 79 6.69 -3.04 1.42
N ARG A 80 7.66 -2.37 0.80
CA ARG A 80 7.54 -0.94 0.46
C ARG A 80 6.33 -0.67 -0.44
N ALA A 81 6.14 -1.46 -1.50
CA ALA A 81 4.97 -1.32 -2.38
C ALA A 81 3.64 -1.61 -1.64
N ALA A 82 3.66 -2.52 -0.67
CA ALA A 82 2.54 -2.82 0.21
C ALA A 82 2.19 -1.60 1.10
N ILE A 83 3.20 -0.98 1.72
CA ILE A 83 3.06 0.29 2.48
C ILE A 83 2.47 1.39 1.61
N GLU A 84 3.01 1.63 0.41
CA GLU A 84 2.47 2.66 -0.50
C GLU A 84 1.01 2.38 -0.89
N SER A 85 0.62 1.10 -1.01
CA SER A 85 -0.76 0.72 -1.30
C SER A 85 -1.69 1.01 -0.11
N TYR A 86 -1.26 0.71 1.11
CA TYR A 86 -1.99 1.10 2.33
C TYR A 86 -2.13 2.63 2.45
N LEU A 87 -1.05 3.39 2.24
CA LEU A 87 -1.11 4.85 2.33
C LEU A 87 -2.01 5.46 1.27
N ALA A 88 -1.99 4.93 0.05
CA ALA A 88 -2.94 5.33 -0.98
C ALA A 88 -4.38 5.01 -0.56
N PHE A 89 -4.64 3.82 -0.04
CA PHE A 89 -5.96 3.43 0.44
C PHE A 89 -6.48 4.39 1.53
N ASN A 90 -5.67 4.60 2.56
CA ASN A 90 -6.03 5.46 3.69
C ASN A 90 -6.25 6.91 3.22
N TYR A 91 -5.34 7.50 2.45
CA TYR A 91 -5.48 8.88 2.00
C TYR A 91 -6.66 9.10 1.05
N VAL A 92 -6.84 8.21 0.07
CA VAL A 92 -7.84 8.41 -0.98
C VAL A 92 -9.24 8.13 -0.43
N PHE A 93 -9.41 7.09 0.38
CA PHE A 93 -10.73 6.57 0.70
C PHE A 93 -11.19 6.85 2.13
N LEU A 94 -10.27 7.04 3.09
CA LEU A 94 -10.63 7.34 4.48
C LEU A 94 -10.53 8.83 4.80
N ASN A 95 -11.66 9.50 4.70
CA ASN A 95 -11.83 10.88 5.14
C ASN A 95 -13.17 10.99 5.87
N ASP A 96 -13.24 11.91 6.84
CA ASP A 96 -14.49 12.15 7.56
C ASP A 96 -15.54 12.82 6.66
N ASP A 97 -15.11 13.56 5.64
CA ASP A 97 -15.95 14.06 4.54
C ASP A 97 -15.87 13.10 3.34
N GLU A 98 -16.99 12.45 3.01
CA GLU A 98 -17.09 11.55 1.86
C GLU A 98 -16.83 12.26 0.53
N ASN A 99 -17.21 13.54 0.40
CA ASN A 99 -16.95 14.31 -0.82
C ASN A 99 -15.45 14.51 -1.04
N LEU A 100 -14.67 14.62 0.04
CA LEU A 100 -13.22 14.70 -0.05
C LEU A 100 -12.62 13.36 -0.54
N SER A 101 -13.17 12.22 -0.12
CA SER A 101 -12.75 10.91 -0.64
C SER A 101 -13.07 10.76 -2.13
N ILE A 102 -14.28 11.16 -2.56
CA ILE A 102 -14.67 11.17 -3.98
C ILE A 102 -13.74 12.08 -4.79
N TYR A 103 -13.46 13.28 -4.30
CA TYR A 103 -12.53 14.21 -4.93
C TYR A 103 -11.12 13.60 -5.09
N ARG A 104 -10.56 13.05 -4.01
CA ARG A 104 -9.23 12.41 -4.04
C ARG A 104 -9.19 11.18 -4.94
N HIS A 105 -10.27 10.40 -4.98
CA HIS A 105 -10.41 9.27 -5.91
C HIS A 105 -10.35 9.75 -7.35
N LYS A 106 -11.08 10.82 -7.71
CA LYS A 106 -10.99 11.42 -9.05
C LYS A 106 -9.57 11.89 -9.39
N LEU A 107 -8.87 12.55 -8.46
CA LEU A 107 -7.45 12.93 -8.64
C LEU A 107 -6.57 11.71 -8.90
N TRP A 108 -6.75 10.65 -8.12
CA TRP A 108 -5.99 9.40 -8.24
C TRP A 108 -6.25 8.69 -9.57
N CYS A 109 -7.50 8.62 -10.02
CA CYS A 109 -7.86 8.10 -11.34
C CYS A 109 -7.27 8.95 -12.48
N LEU A 110 -7.37 10.28 -12.38
CA LEU A 110 -6.79 11.21 -13.38
C LEU A 110 -5.29 10.98 -13.52
N ALA A 111 -4.58 10.85 -12.40
CA ALA A 111 -3.16 10.56 -12.36
C ALA A 111 -2.82 9.25 -13.08
N GLY A 112 -3.50 8.16 -12.71
CA GLY A 112 -3.27 6.84 -13.33
C GLY A 112 -3.54 6.81 -14.83
N LEU A 113 -4.62 7.46 -15.28
CA LEU A 113 -4.94 7.58 -16.71
C LEU A 113 -3.93 8.44 -17.45
N THR A 114 -3.48 9.54 -16.83
CA THR A 114 -2.46 10.42 -17.40
C THR A 114 -1.12 9.70 -17.52
N ASP A 115 -0.72 8.91 -16.53
CA ASP A 115 0.50 8.11 -16.60
C ASP A 115 0.40 7.02 -17.68
N ARG A 116 -0.74 6.33 -17.78
CA ARG A 116 -0.96 5.34 -18.85
C ARG A 116 -0.92 5.98 -20.24
N SER A 117 -1.44 7.19 -20.39
CA SER A 117 -1.44 7.90 -21.68
C SER A 117 -0.04 8.21 -22.23
N LYS A 118 0.99 8.23 -21.36
CA LYS A 118 2.39 8.44 -21.73
C LYS A 118 3.03 7.21 -22.35
N LEU A 119 2.41 6.02 -22.21
CA LEU A 119 2.92 4.78 -22.81
C LEU A 119 2.63 4.76 -24.31
N SER A 120 3.53 4.17 -25.09
CA SER A 120 3.35 4.08 -26.55
C SER A 120 2.29 3.04 -26.93
N ALA A 121 1.22 3.49 -27.60
CA ALA A 121 0.18 2.61 -28.16
C ALA A 121 0.55 2.19 -29.60
N THR A 122 0.99 0.94 -29.76
CA THR A 122 1.50 0.41 -31.04
C THR A 122 0.48 -0.39 -31.83
N THR A 123 -0.52 -0.98 -31.18
CA THR A 123 -1.58 -1.79 -31.81
C THR A 123 -2.85 -0.97 -32.09
N PRO A 124 -3.72 -1.38 -33.03
CA PRO A 124 -5.02 -0.74 -33.24
C PRO A 124 -5.88 -0.68 -31.96
N GLU A 125 -5.89 -1.76 -31.18
CA GLU A 125 -6.68 -1.87 -29.95
C GLU A 125 -6.16 -0.90 -28.88
N SER A 126 -4.85 -0.84 -28.68
CA SER A 126 -4.24 0.09 -27.71
C SER A 126 -4.44 1.56 -28.12
N LYS A 127 -4.40 1.86 -29.43
CA LYS A 127 -4.71 3.21 -29.94
C LYS A 127 -6.18 3.60 -29.72
N TYR A 128 -7.10 2.67 -29.94
CA TYR A 128 -8.52 2.88 -29.65
C TYR A 128 -8.76 3.14 -28.15
N VAL A 129 -8.15 2.33 -27.29
CA VAL A 129 -8.21 2.51 -25.83
C VAL A 129 -7.65 3.88 -25.43
N HIS A 130 -6.49 4.28 -25.97
CA HIS A 130 -5.89 5.59 -25.72
C HIS A 130 -6.81 6.74 -26.15
N ALA A 131 -7.42 6.67 -27.33
CA ALA A 131 -8.32 7.71 -27.82
C ALA A 131 -9.53 7.87 -26.90
N ARG A 132 -10.17 6.76 -26.52
CA ARG A 132 -11.30 6.75 -25.59
C ARG A 132 -10.91 7.32 -24.22
N GLU A 133 -9.75 6.94 -23.70
CA GLU A 133 -9.27 7.40 -22.40
C GLU A 133 -8.89 8.88 -22.40
N ALA A 134 -8.41 9.43 -23.52
CA ALA A 134 -8.17 10.85 -23.65
C ALA A 134 -9.47 11.67 -23.48
N GLU A 135 -10.61 11.15 -23.95
CA GLU A 135 -11.93 11.78 -23.71
C GLU A 135 -12.34 11.68 -22.24
N PHE A 136 -12.13 10.51 -21.61
CA PHE A 136 -12.39 10.33 -20.18
C PHE A 136 -11.53 11.25 -19.31
N ILE A 137 -10.24 11.42 -19.63
CA ILE A 137 -9.33 12.33 -18.93
C ILE A 137 -9.86 13.76 -18.96
N LYS A 138 -10.30 14.24 -20.14
CA LYS A 138 -10.89 15.58 -20.29
C LYS A 138 -12.15 15.75 -19.45
N LYS A 139 -13.05 14.77 -19.50
CA LYS A 139 -14.29 14.79 -18.70
C LYS A 139 -13.98 14.81 -17.21
N LEU A 140 -13.12 13.91 -16.75
CA LEU A 140 -12.73 13.79 -15.35
C LEU A 140 -12.07 15.07 -14.83
N TYR A 141 -11.19 15.69 -15.62
CA TYR A 141 -10.58 16.96 -15.27
C TYR A 141 -11.62 18.09 -15.15
N ASN A 142 -12.62 18.16 -16.03
CA ASN A 142 -13.69 19.15 -15.92
C ASN A 142 -14.52 18.96 -14.65
N GLU A 143 -14.81 17.71 -14.26
CA GLU A 143 -15.49 17.41 -13.00
C GLU A 143 -14.65 17.83 -11.78
N ILE A 144 -13.34 17.52 -11.78
CA ILE A 144 -12.39 17.95 -10.76
C ILE A 144 -12.35 19.48 -10.67
N ALA A 145 -12.33 20.16 -11.81
CA ALA A 145 -12.27 21.62 -11.86
C ALA A 145 -13.51 22.28 -11.26
N LEU A 146 -14.67 21.63 -11.27
CA LEU A 146 -15.91 22.13 -10.66
C LEU A 146 -16.02 21.81 -9.16
N ASP A 147 -15.17 20.93 -8.63
CA ASP A 147 -15.22 20.50 -7.23
C ASP A 147 -14.85 21.63 -6.26
N PRO A 148 -15.58 21.84 -5.15
CA PRO A 148 -15.25 22.84 -4.14
C PRO A 148 -13.83 22.73 -3.57
N HIS A 149 -13.28 21.53 -3.46
CA HIS A 149 -11.92 21.31 -2.97
C HIS A 149 -10.89 21.85 -3.96
N TYR A 150 -11.08 21.61 -5.26
CA TYR A 150 -10.22 22.16 -6.29
C TYR A 150 -10.30 23.69 -6.34
N GLN A 151 -11.50 24.26 -6.21
CA GLN A 151 -11.68 25.71 -6.26
C GLN A 151 -10.90 26.43 -5.15
N LYS A 152 -10.88 25.84 -3.95
CA LYS A 152 -10.11 26.31 -2.78
C LYS A 152 -8.61 26.09 -2.91
N SER A 153 -8.14 25.19 -3.77
CA SER A 153 -6.72 24.94 -3.99
C SER A 153 -5.98 26.16 -4.54
N ASN A 154 -4.74 26.31 -4.12
CA ASN A 154 -3.86 27.37 -4.59
C ASN A 154 -3.33 27.10 -6.01
N ARG A 155 -2.65 28.08 -6.61
CA ARG A 155 -2.13 27.97 -7.98
C ARG A 155 -1.10 26.85 -8.17
N GLU A 156 -0.28 26.58 -7.16
CA GLU A 156 0.74 25.51 -7.20
C GLU A 156 0.05 24.13 -7.21
N GLU A 157 -0.91 23.91 -6.32
CA GLU A 157 -1.70 22.67 -6.23
C GLU A 157 -2.46 22.39 -7.52
N LYS A 158 -3.15 23.40 -8.09
CA LYS A 158 -3.86 23.27 -9.37
C LYS A 158 -2.92 22.85 -10.50
N LYS A 159 -1.70 23.38 -10.52
CA LYS A 159 -0.67 23.03 -11.52
C LYS A 159 -0.18 21.59 -11.34
N GLU A 160 -0.03 21.12 -10.12
CA GLU A 160 0.35 19.73 -9.84
C GLU A 160 -0.76 18.75 -10.22
N ILE A 161 -2.02 19.08 -9.93
CA ILE A 161 -3.19 18.29 -10.37
C ILE A 161 -3.23 18.18 -11.90
N GLN A 162 -3.00 19.29 -12.62
CA GLN A 162 -2.91 19.29 -14.09
C GLN A 162 -1.81 18.38 -14.64
N ARG A 163 -0.73 18.18 -13.88
CA ARG A 163 0.38 17.27 -14.24
C ARG A 163 0.09 15.80 -13.91
N GLY A 164 -1.07 15.51 -13.32
CA GLY A 164 -1.43 14.18 -12.84
C GLY A 164 -0.88 13.86 -11.46
N ASN A 165 -0.52 14.85 -10.64
CA ASN A 165 -0.10 14.61 -9.26
C ASN A 165 -1.30 14.70 -8.32
N TRP A 166 -1.61 13.59 -7.64
CA TRP A 166 -2.75 13.48 -6.70
C TRP A 166 -2.32 13.54 -5.22
N LYS A 167 -1.02 13.31 -4.95
CA LYS A 167 -0.47 13.34 -3.59
C LYS A 167 -0.31 14.78 -3.11
N PRO A 168 -0.48 15.04 -1.80
CA PRO A 168 -0.22 16.36 -1.24
C PRO A 168 1.28 16.69 -1.30
N LYS A 169 1.61 17.98 -1.14
CA LYS A 169 3.00 18.43 -1.00
C LYS A 169 3.66 17.71 0.17
N GLY A 170 4.84 17.12 -0.05
CA GLY A 170 5.50 16.21 0.89
C GLY A 170 5.23 14.71 0.65
N GLY A 171 4.37 14.37 -0.31
CA GLY A 171 4.18 12.99 -0.79
C GLY A 171 3.73 12.03 0.31
N TRP A 172 4.39 10.87 0.40
CA TRP A 172 4.05 9.84 1.39
C TRP A 172 4.26 10.30 2.83
N HIS A 173 5.26 11.16 3.10
CA HIS A 173 5.48 11.71 4.44
C HIS A 173 4.37 12.69 4.85
N ALA A 174 3.73 13.38 3.91
CA ALA A 174 2.57 14.19 4.23
C ALA A 174 1.29 13.35 4.45
N ILE A 175 1.21 12.19 3.79
CA ILE A 175 0.11 11.24 3.98
C ILE A 175 0.21 10.56 5.35
N ILE A 176 1.39 10.05 5.73
CA ILE A 176 1.56 9.33 7.00
C ILE A 176 1.22 10.19 8.23
N ASN A 177 1.45 11.51 8.17
CA ASN A 177 1.13 12.43 9.26
C ASN A 177 -0.36 12.46 9.62
N LYS A 178 -1.22 11.96 8.73
CA LYS A 178 -2.67 11.86 8.94
C LYS A 178 -3.11 10.47 9.40
N THR A 179 -2.16 9.57 9.68
CA THR A 179 -2.42 8.20 10.13
C THR A 179 -2.01 8.02 11.59
N ASP A 180 -2.33 6.85 12.15
CA ASP A 180 -1.95 6.48 13.52
C ASP A 180 -0.53 5.88 13.59
N ILE A 181 0.28 5.99 12.54
CA ILE A 181 1.67 5.51 12.51
C ILE A 181 2.62 6.68 12.76
N HIS A 182 3.58 6.51 13.68
CA HIS A 182 4.54 7.54 14.03
C HIS A 182 5.43 7.97 12.84
N GLN A 183 5.45 9.26 12.51
CA GLN A 183 6.12 9.80 11.32
C GLN A 183 7.63 9.46 11.24
N LYS A 184 8.38 9.62 12.33
CA LYS A 184 9.82 9.32 12.37
C LYS A 184 10.12 7.83 12.18
N TYR A 185 9.36 6.96 12.85
CA TYR A 185 9.43 5.51 12.65
C TYR A 185 9.16 5.16 11.18
N PHE A 186 8.04 5.67 10.63
CA PHE A 186 7.72 5.48 9.21
C PHE A 186 8.85 5.96 8.30
N SER A 187 9.40 7.15 8.54
CA SER A 187 10.43 7.73 7.68
C SER A 187 11.69 6.87 7.68
N ASN A 188 12.10 6.35 8.84
CA ASN A 188 13.25 5.44 8.95
C ASN A 188 13.00 4.14 8.18
N VAL A 189 11.84 3.52 8.38
CA VAL A 189 11.45 2.28 7.69
C VAL A 189 11.37 2.51 6.18
N TYR A 190 10.61 3.51 5.75
CA TYR A 190 10.37 3.80 4.34
C TYR A 190 11.66 4.15 3.58
N ASN A 191 12.57 4.92 4.20
CA ASN A 191 13.87 5.23 3.62
C ASN A 191 14.75 3.98 3.50
N HIS A 192 14.76 3.13 4.54
CA HIS A 192 15.49 1.87 4.51
C HIS A 192 15.02 0.97 3.37
N LEU A 193 13.70 0.72 3.27
CA LEU A 193 13.13 -0.13 2.22
C LEU A 193 13.31 0.48 0.82
N SER A 194 13.22 1.81 0.69
CA SER A 194 13.48 2.51 -0.59
C SER A 194 14.93 2.33 -1.06
N GLY A 195 15.89 2.19 -0.14
CA GLY A 195 17.28 1.89 -0.48
C GLY A 195 17.43 0.61 -1.31
N HIS A 196 16.60 -0.40 -1.06
CA HIS A 196 16.57 -1.65 -1.84
C HIS A 196 16.02 -1.46 -3.25
N SER A 197 15.02 -0.59 -3.43
CA SER A 197 14.44 -0.30 -4.75
C SER A 197 15.37 0.53 -5.64
N HIS A 198 16.21 1.38 -5.05
CA HIS A 198 17.08 2.31 -5.78
C HIS A 198 18.52 1.84 -5.94
N ALA A 199 18.81 0.57 -5.65
CA ALA A 199 20.18 0.03 -5.63
C ALA A 199 21.15 0.90 -4.81
N SER A 200 20.67 1.44 -3.69
CA SER A 200 21.49 2.26 -2.79
C SER A 200 22.55 1.40 -2.11
N PHE A 201 23.68 2.00 -1.73
CA PHE A 201 24.80 1.23 -1.17
C PHE A 201 24.42 0.42 0.09
N ILE A 202 23.42 0.86 0.86
CA ILE A 202 22.90 0.09 2.01
C ILE A 202 22.37 -1.29 1.63
N SER A 203 21.68 -1.43 0.49
CA SER A 203 21.18 -2.74 0.05
C SER A 203 22.32 -3.63 -0.41
N ALA A 204 23.33 -3.06 -1.08
CA ALA A 204 24.53 -3.78 -1.46
C ALA A 204 25.33 -4.28 -0.24
N LEU A 205 25.43 -3.47 0.82
CA LEU A 205 26.07 -3.87 2.08
C LEU A 205 25.34 -5.04 2.73
N GLN A 206 24.00 -4.99 2.83
CA GLN A 206 23.23 -6.07 3.44
C GLN A 206 23.30 -7.36 2.63
N ILE A 207 23.27 -7.30 1.30
CA ILE A 207 23.48 -8.47 0.44
C ILE A 207 24.88 -9.07 0.66
N ARG A 208 25.91 -8.23 0.72
CA ARG A 208 27.31 -8.68 0.94
C ARG A 208 27.49 -9.34 2.31
N ASP A 209 26.83 -8.81 3.33
CA ASP A 209 27.04 -9.20 4.72
C ASP A 209 26.14 -10.40 5.14
N ALA A 210 25.01 -10.63 4.46
CA ALA A 210 24.11 -11.76 4.68
C ALA A 210 24.54 -13.02 3.89
N ARG A 211 25.62 -13.65 4.35
CA ARG A 211 26.30 -14.76 3.65
C ARG A 211 25.61 -16.12 3.82
N ASN A 212 24.82 -16.31 4.87
CA ASN A 212 24.11 -17.56 5.12
C ASN A 212 22.59 -17.35 5.21
N ILE A 213 21.84 -18.44 5.14
CA ILE A 213 20.37 -18.43 5.13
C ILE A 213 19.83 -17.82 6.43
N GLU A 214 20.47 -18.05 7.56
CA GLU A 214 20.01 -17.54 8.86
C GLU A 214 20.06 -16.00 8.91
N GLN A 215 21.12 -15.39 8.35
CA GLN A 215 21.24 -13.94 8.24
C GLN A 215 20.22 -13.35 7.26
N GLN A 216 20.00 -14.03 6.12
CA GLN A 216 19.01 -13.60 5.13
C GLN A 216 17.60 -13.67 5.72
N GLU A 217 17.30 -14.73 6.46
CA GLU A 217 16.03 -14.92 7.15
C GLU A 217 15.81 -13.89 8.26
N MET A 218 16.85 -13.54 9.02
CA MET A 218 16.77 -12.47 10.01
C MET A 218 16.40 -11.13 9.36
N LEU A 219 17.03 -10.77 8.24
CA LEU A 219 16.73 -9.54 7.52
C LEU A 219 15.32 -9.55 6.94
N ALA A 220 14.90 -10.64 6.30
CA ALA A 220 13.54 -10.80 5.79
C ALA A 220 12.51 -10.72 6.93
N GLY A 221 12.79 -11.37 8.06
CA GLY A 221 11.92 -11.38 9.24
C GLY A 221 11.75 -10.00 9.88
N GLY A 222 12.77 -9.14 9.88
CA GLY A 222 12.64 -7.75 10.30
C GLY A 222 11.65 -6.98 9.41
N VAL A 223 11.69 -7.19 8.10
CA VAL A 223 10.75 -6.59 7.14
C VAL A 223 9.34 -7.18 7.30
N ARG A 224 9.19 -8.47 7.61
CA ARG A 224 7.88 -9.09 7.88
C ARG A 224 7.19 -8.51 9.11
N GLN A 225 7.93 -8.10 10.14
CA GLN A 225 7.34 -7.43 11.31
C GLN A 225 6.74 -6.07 10.95
N ILE A 226 7.43 -5.28 10.11
CA ILE A 226 6.89 -4.04 9.56
C ILE A 226 5.60 -4.32 8.78
N LEU A 227 5.59 -5.39 7.98
CA LEU A 227 4.41 -5.80 7.21
C LEU A 227 3.23 -6.16 8.13
N CYS A 228 3.46 -6.87 9.25
CA CYS A 228 2.42 -7.20 10.22
C CYS A 228 1.75 -5.94 10.79
N MET A 229 2.54 -4.93 11.16
CA MET A 229 2.03 -3.64 11.64
C MET A 229 1.16 -2.96 10.58
N VAL A 230 1.64 -2.90 9.33
CA VAL A 230 0.94 -2.22 8.23
C VAL A 230 -0.35 -2.95 7.85
N ILE A 231 -0.36 -4.29 7.84
CA ILE A 231 -1.58 -5.08 7.64
C ILE A 231 -2.59 -4.71 8.73
N SER A 232 -2.19 -4.70 10.00
CA SER A 232 -3.10 -4.43 11.11
C SER A 232 -3.75 -3.06 10.99
N HIS A 233 -2.97 -2.01 10.74
CA HIS A 233 -3.50 -0.67 10.46
C HIS A 233 -4.48 -0.63 9.26
N PHE A 234 -4.19 -1.41 8.22
CA PHE A 234 -5.11 -1.56 7.10
C PHE A 234 -6.40 -2.29 7.47
N LEU A 235 -6.38 -3.33 8.31
CA LEU A 235 -7.60 -4.08 8.69
C LEU A 235 -8.63 -3.14 9.35
N TYR A 236 -8.20 -2.31 10.31
CA TYR A 236 -9.09 -1.32 10.94
C TYR A 236 -9.51 -0.22 9.95
N SER A 237 -8.60 0.21 9.09
CA SER A 237 -8.93 1.16 8.01
C SER A 237 -9.99 0.60 7.06
N TYR A 238 -9.88 -0.68 6.71
CA TYR A 238 -10.80 -1.35 5.81
C TYR A 238 -12.19 -1.46 6.43
N VAL A 239 -12.28 -1.83 7.71
CA VAL A 239 -13.56 -1.88 8.44
C VAL A 239 -14.19 -0.49 8.60
N LYS A 240 -13.38 0.58 8.73
CA LYS A 240 -13.91 1.96 8.72
C LYS A 240 -14.58 2.30 7.39
N LEU A 241 -14.02 1.86 6.26
CA LEU A 241 -14.60 2.09 4.93
C LEU A 241 -15.80 1.18 4.63
N PHE A 242 -15.73 -0.07 5.08
CA PHE A 242 -16.73 -1.12 4.86
C PHE A 242 -17.22 -1.66 6.21
N PRO A 243 -18.15 -0.97 6.90
CA PRO A 243 -18.58 -1.35 8.25
C PRO A 243 -19.14 -2.77 8.37
N GLY A 244 -19.75 -3.31 7.30
CA GLY A 244 -20.23 -4.70 7.27
C GLY A 244 -19.13 -5.74 7.49
N ALA A 245 -17.89 -5.43 7.07
CA ALA A 245 -16.73 -6.29 7.24
C ALA A 245 -16.34 -6.46 8.73
N LYS A 246 -16.79 -5.57 9.63
CA LYS A 246 -16.57 -5.70 11.09
C LYS A 246 -17.02 -7.06 11.63
N THR A 247 -18.11 -7.61 11.09
CA THR A 247 -18.64 -8.92 11.48
C THR A 247 -17.57 -10.01 11.38
N ILE A 248 -16.68 -9.94 10.37
CA ILE A 248 -15.59 -10.90 10.20
C ILE A 248 -14.59 -10.83 11.36
N MET A 249 -14.28 -9.63 11.85
CA MET A 249 -13.41 -9.48 13.02
C MET A 249 -14.10 -10.03 14.28
N ASP A 250 -15.38 -9.70 14.48
CA ASP A 250 -16.16 -10.15 15.65
C ASP A 250 -16.31 -11.68 15.69
N THR A 251 -16.45 -12.36 14.54
CA THR A 251 -16.56 -13.83 14.46
C THR A 251 -15.23 -14.57 14.47
N ASN A 252 -14.09 -13.88 14.38
CA ASN A 252 -12.76 -14.49 14.35
C ASN A 252 -11.85 -13.90 15.46
N PRO A 253 -12.20 -14.05 16.74
CA PRO A 253 -11.53 -13.36 17.85
C PRO A 253 -10.03 -13.64 17.94
N GLU A 254 -9.58 -14.86 17.67
CA GLU A 254 -8.14 -15.19 17.67
C GLU A 254 -7.35 -14.44 16.57
N LEU A 255 -7.96 -14.27 15.39
CA LEU A 255 -7.33 -13.53 14.31
C LEU A 255 -7.35 -12.02 14.59
N THR A 256 -8.43 -11.55 15.20
CA THR A 256 -8.57 -10.15 15.64
C THR A 256 -7.56 -9.81 16.72
N GLU A 257 -7.32 -10.70 17.68
CA GLU A 257 -6.29 -10.51 18.71
C GLU A 257 -4.88 -10.37 18.10
N ALA A 258 -4.60 -11.10 17.02
CA ALA A 258 -3.36 -10.92 16.26
C ALA A 258 -3.27 -9.52 15.64
N ALA A 259 -4.38 -9.00 15.08
CA ALA A 259 -4.44 -7.63 14.57
C ALA A 259 -4.27 -6.59 15.68
N ASP A 260 -4.93 -6.77 16.83
CA ASP A 260 -4.83 -5.87 17.98
C ASP A 260 -3.37 -5.75 18.47
N ARG A 261 -2.65 -6.88 18.59
CA ARG A 261 -1.23 -6.89 19.00
C ARG A 261 -0.32 -6.07 18.09
N TRP A 262 -0.63 -6.01 16.80
CA TRP A 262 0.18 -5.33 15.78
C TRP A 262 -0.37 -3.96 15.39
N TYR A 263 -1.53 -3.55 15.94
CA TYR A 263 -2.11 -2.23 15.76
C TYR A 263 -1.49 -1.22 16.72
N ILE A 264 -0.18 -1.02 16.55
CA ILE A 264 0.64 -0.14 17.40
C ILE A 264 0.39 1.31 16.99
N LEU A 265 -0.05 2.13 17.94
CA LEU A 265 -0.36 3.54 17.74
C LEU A 265 0.90 4.42 17.87
N LYS A 266 0.87 5.58 17.21
CA LYS A 266 1.97 6.55 17.22
C LYS A 266 2.36 7.02 18.63
N GLU A 267 1.38 7.09 19.54
CA GLU A 267 1.60 7.44 20.95
C GLU A 267 2.45 6.39 21.68
N GLU A 268 2.26 5.11 21.37
CA GLU A 268 3.03 4.00 21.97
C GLU A 268 4.48 3.99 21.48
N VAL A 269 4.69 4.42 20.23
CA VAL A 269 6.02 4.51 19.61
C VAL A 269 6.77 5.78 20.02
N ALA A 270 6.06 6.80 20.54
CA ALA A 270 6.63 8.09 20.92
C ALA A 270 7.71 7.97 22.01
N ALA A 271 7.59 6.98 22.89
CA ALA A 271 8.60 6.69 23.92
C ALA A 271 10.00 6.41 23.33
N PHE A 272 10.07 5.87 22.10
CA PHE A 272 11.33 5.50 21.45
C PHE A 272 11.78 6.52 20.39
N TYR A 273 10.83 7.21 19.75
CA TYR A 273 11.12 8.07 18.60
C TYR A 273 10.97 9.57 18.88
N GLY A 274 10.48 9.95 20.06
CA GLY A 274 10.20 11.34 20.44
C GLY A 274 8.71 11.68 20.34
N PRO A 275 8.32 12.93 20.67
CA PRO A 275 6.92 13.33 20.66
C PRO A 275 6.32 13.25 19.25
N VAL A 276 5.02 12.94 19.19
CA VAL A 276 4.21 13.00 17.97
C VAL A 276 4.20 14.45 17.47
N GLN A 277 4.55 14.64 16.19
CA GLN A 277 4.52 15.94 15.50
C GLN A 277 3.18 16.19 14.81
#